data_AF-A0A6B3GKU5-F1
#
_entry.id   AF-A0A6B3GKU5-F1
#
_cell.length_a   1.000
_cell.length_b   1.000
_cell.length_c   1.000
_cell.angle_alpha   90.00
_cell.angle_beta   90.00
_cell.angle_gamma   90.00
#
_symmetry.space_group_name_H-M   'P 1'
#
loop_
_entity.id
_entity.type
_entity.pdbx_description
1 polymer ?
#
loop_
_entity_poly.entity_id
_entity_poly.type
_entity_poly.pdbx_seq_one_letter_code
_entity_poly.pdbx_strand_id
1 'polypeptide(L)'
;PAMHTEMWEHPATQENVATLRRRGAVVIEPAVGRLTGVDTGKGRLPDPGEIFEVCRRVLARGLPEPDLAGRHVVISAGGTREPLDPVRFLGNRSSGKQGYALARTAVARGARVTLIEANTGLPDPAGADVLRVGTAVQ
;
A
#
# COMPACT_ATOMS: atom_id res chain seq x y z
N PRO A 1 -8.58 9.51 -4.18
CA PRO A 1 -8.11 10.91 -4.08
C PRO A 1 -6.86 11.09 -4.94
N ALA A 2 -6.67 12.27 -5.55
CA ALA A 2 -5.47 12.62 -6.29
C ALA A 2 -5.26 14.12 -6.16
N MET A 3 -4.19 14.53 -5.48
CA MET A 3 -3.88 15.93 -5.16
C MET A 3 -2.44 16.05 -4.64
N HIS A 4 -1.94 17.28 -4.46
CA HIS A 4 -0.66 17.50 -3.78
C HIS A 4 -0.72 17.12 -2.29
N THR A 5 0.43 16.83 -1.70
CA THR A 5 0.53 16.34 -0.30
C THR A 5 -0.09 17.31 0.68
N GLU A 6 0.16 18.60 0.51
CA GLU A 6 -0.34 19.68 1.35
C GLU A 6 -1.87 19.76 1.29
N MET A 7 -2.45 19.52 0.12
CA MET A 7 -3.91 19.46 -0.05
C MET A 7 -4.51 18.24 0.63
N TRP A 8 -3.82 17.10 0.57
CA TRP A 8 -4.25 15.88 1.24
C TRP A 8 -4.20 16.05 2.75
N GLU A 9 -3.10 16.56 3.29
CA GLU A 9 -2.86 16.72 4.74
C GLU A 9 -3.65 17.88 5.35
N HIS A 10 -4.20 18.78 4.53
CA HIS A 10 -4.99 19.91 5.00
C HIS A 10 -6.16 19.45 5.92
N PRO A 11 -6.36 20.08 7.10
CA PRO A 11 -7.38 19.66 8.06
C PRO A 11 -8.78 19.53 7.46
N ALA A 12 -9.20 20.48 6.62
CA ALA A 12 -10.51 20.42 5.95
C ALA A 12 -10.65 19.20 5.02
N THR A 13 -9.58 18.80 4.33
CA THR A 13 -9.60 17.59 3.48
C THR A 13 -9.74 16.34 4.33
N GLN A 14 -9.00 16.26 5.44
CA GLN A 14 -9.08 15.15 6.38
C GLN A 14 -10.48 15.03 7.02
N GLU A 15 -11.10 16.14 7.41
CA GLU A 15 -12.48 16.18 7.92
C GLU A 15 -13.51 15.74 6.88
N ASN A 16 -13.34 16.17 5.62
CA ASN A 16 -14.19 15.76 4.51
C ASN A 16 -14.07 14.25 4.24
N VAL A 17 -12.84 13.72 4.21
CA VAL A 17 -12.58 12.28 4.05
C VAL A 17 -13.20 11.48 5.18
N ALA A 18 -13.04 11.92 6.43
CA ALA A 18 -13.65 11.28 7.59
C ALA A 18 -15.19 11.30 7.50
N THR A 19 -15.77 12.41 7.04
CA THR A 19 -17.22 12.54 6.83
C THR A 19 -17.73 11.60 5.76
N LEU A 20 -17.04 11.49 4.62
CA LEU A 20 -17.38 10.56 3.54
C LEU A 20 -17.34 9.11 4.02
N ARG A 21 -16.29 8.73 4.77
CA ARG A 21 -16.17 7.39 5.37
C ARG A 21 -17.30 7.09 6.35
N ARG A 22 -17.65 8.03 7.25
CA ARG A 22 -18.80 7.88 8.16
C ARG A 22 -20.14 7.71 7.43
N ARG A 23 -20.28 8.29 6.24
CA ARG A 23 -21.47 8.15 5.37
C ARG A 23 -21.45 6.88 4.51
N GLY A 24 -20.44 6.01 4.66
CA GLY A 24 -20.34 4.74 3.94
C GLY A 24 -19.61 4.81 2.60
N ALA A 25 -19.00 5.93 2.23
CA ALA A 25 -18.20 6.00 1.02
C ALA A 25 -16.83 5.33 1.20
N VAL A 26 -16.37 4.59 0.19
CA VAL A 26 -15.00 4.07 0.14
C VAL A 26 -14.07 5.18 -0.31
N VAL A 27 -13.21 5.64 0.60
CA VAL A 27 -12.11 6.53 0.25
C VAL A 27 -10.81 5.75 0.32
N ILE A 28 -10.32 5.34 -0.85
CA ILE A 28 -9.01 4.68 -1.02
C ILE A 28 -7.92 5.69 -0.60
N GLU A 29 -6.95 5.25 0.20
CA GLU A 29 -5.79 6.06 0.54
C GLU A 29 -5.02 6.43 -0.75
N PRO A 30 -4.49 7.66 -0.88
CA PRO A 30 -3.61 7.98 -1.99
C PRO A 30 -2.29 7.21 -1.89
N ALA A 31 -1.69 6.93 -3.05
CA ALA A 31 -0.34 6.39 -3.11
C ALA A 31 0.70 7.46 -2.74
N VAL A 32 1.90 6.98 -2.41
CA VAL A 32 3.09 7.82 -2.25
C VAL A 32 3.92 7.73 -3.53
N GLY A 33 4.40 8.87 -4.01
CA GLY A 33 5.28 8.90 -5.18
C GLY A 33 5.37 10.29 -5.80
N ARG A 34 5.99 10.35 -6.99
CA ARG A 34 6.10 11.61 -7.74
C ARG A 34 4.71 12.14 -8.10
N LEU A 35 4.50 13.43 -7.85
CA LEU A 35 3.29 14.18 -8.17
C LEU A 35 3.43 14.92 -9.52
N THR A 36 2.48 15.80 -9.86
CA THR A 36 2.57 16.68 -11.04
C THR A 36 3.65 17.75 -10.82
N GLY A 37 4.92 17.37 -10.97
CA GLY A 37 6.08 18.24 -10.73
C GLY A 37 7.33 17.47 -10.29
N VAL A 38 8.20 18.15 -9.55
CA VAL A 38 9.40 17.55 -8.91
C VAL A 38 9.10 16.92 -7.55
N ASP A 39 7.95 17.26 -6.95
CA ASP A 39 7.60 16.85 -5.60
C ASP A 39 7.23 15.37 -5.52
N THR A 40 7.58 14.76 -4.39
CA THR A 40 7.28 13.36 -4.06
C THR A 40 6.62 13.33 -2.70
N GLY A 41 5.47 12.68 -2.60
CA GLY A 41 4.74 12.61 -1.34
C GLY A 41 3.42 11.85 -1.46
N LYS A 42 2.64 11.89 -0.38
CA LYS A 42 1.34 11.21 -0.28
C LYS A 42 0.28 12.06 -0.95
N GLY A 43 -0.39 11.53 -1.97
CA GLY A 43 -1.38 12.31 -2.73
C GLY A 43 -1.53 11.85 -4.18
N ARG A 44 -0.60 11.02 -4.65
CA ARG A 44 -0.66 10.40 -5.98
C ARG A 44 -1.91 9.51 -6.08
N LEU A 45 -2.53 9.51 -7.26
CA LEU A 45 -3.58 8.54 -7.56
C LEU A 45 -3.02 7.11 -7.40
N PRO A 46 -3.73 6.21 -6.70
CA PRO A 46 -3.37 4.79 -6.67
C PRO A 46 -3.25 4.20 -8.07
N ASP A 47 -2.49 3.12 -8.20
CA ASP A 47 -2.35 2.43 -9.48
C ASP A 47 -3.74 2.02 -10.03
N PRO A 48 -4.04 2.19 -11.32
CA PRO A 48 -5.35 1.82 -11.87
C PRO A 48 -5.73 0.36 -11.61
N GLY A 49 -4.77 -0.57 -11.62
CA GLY A 49 -4.99 -1.97 -11.28
C GLY A 49 -5.39 -2.15 -9.81
N GLU A 50 -4.84 -1.35 -8.90
CA GLU A 50 -5.23 -1.35 -7.49
C GLU A 50 -6.66 -0.82 -7.31
N ILE A 51 -7.02 0.27 -7.98
CA ILE A 51 -8.38 0.82 -7.94
C ILE A 51 -9.37 -0.23 -8.46
N PHE A 52 -9.05 -0.88 -9.58
CA PHE A 52 -9.87 -1.94 -10.16
C PHE A 52 -10.11 -3.09 -9.17
N GLU A 53 -9.07 -3.58 -8.50
CA GLU A 53 -9.20 -4.66 -7.51
C GLU A 53 -10.00 -4.25 -6.27
N VAL A 54 -9.92 -2.98 -5.83
CA VAL A 54 -10.78 -2.46 -4.76
C VAL A 54 -12.23 -2.49 -5.19
N CYS A 55 -12.56 -1.96 -6.37
CA CYS A 55 -13.93 -1.97 -6.91
C CYS A 55 -14.46 -3.41 -6.98
N ARG A 56 -13.67 -4.34 -7.51
CA ARG A 56 -14.04 -5.75 -7.63
C ARG A 56 -14.33 -6.39 -6.27
N ARG A 57 -13.53 -6.06 -5.25
CA ARG A 57 -13.72 -6.55 -3.87
C ARG A 57 -15.00 -6.01 -3.25
N VAL A 58 -15.26 -4.71 -3.39
CA VAL A 58 -16.47 -4.07 -2.86
C VAL A 58 -17.72 -4.65 -3.50
N LEU A 59 -17.71 -4.87 -4.82
CA LEU A 59 -18.82 -5.50 -5.54
C LEU A 59 -19.05 -6.96 -5.10
N ALA A 60 -17.98 -7.70 -4.83
CA ALA A 60 -18.08 -9.13 -4.49
C ALA A 60 -18.41 -9.40 -3.01
N ARG A 61 -17.97 -8.53 -2.09
CA ARG A 61 -17.99 -8.79 -0.64
C ARG A 61 -18.58 -7.66 0.21
N GLY A 62 -18.95 -6.54 -0.42
CA GLY A 62 -19.35 -5.33 0.29
C GLY A 62 -18.17 -4.54 0.85
N LEU A 63 -18.49 -3.54 1.67
CA LEU A 63 -17.50 -2.70 2.34
C LEU A 63 -16.74 -3.52 3.41
N PRO A 64 -15.41 -3.45 3.45
CA PRO A 64 -14.65 -4.08 4.53
C PRO A 64 -14.97 -3.39 5.87
N GLU A 65 -15.23 -4.18 6.90
CA GLU A 65 -15.29 -3.67 8.27
C GLU A 65 -13.88 -3.24 8.72
N PRO A 66 -13.74 -2.07 9.37
CA PRO A 66 -12.45 -1.56 9.83
C PRO A 66 -12.01 -2.23 11.15
N ASP A 67 -12.12 -3.55 11.24
CA ASP A 67 -11.85 -4.34 12.45
C ASP A 67 -10.35 -4.48 12.79
N LEU A 68 -9.46 -3.97 11.92
CA LEU A 68 -8.02 -3.82 12.20
C LEU A 68 -7.63 -2.38 12.55
N ALA A 69 -8.61 -1.47 12.73
CA ALA A 69 -8.34 -0.12 13.20
C ALA A 69 -7.54 -0.12 14.51
N GLY A 70 -6.53 0.75 14.59
CA GLY A 70 -5.62 0.83 15.74
C GLY A 70 -4.58 -0.31 15.84
N ARG A 71 -4.58 -1.26 14.88
CA ARG A 71 -3.55 -2.30 14.80
C ARG A 71 -2.43 -1.89 13.84
N HIS A 72 -1.22 -2.34 14.15
CA HIS A 72 -0.08 -2.26 13.24
C HIS A 72 0.24 -3.67 12.75
N VAL A 73 0.21 -3.85 11.43
CA VAL A 73 0.45 -5.13 10.76
C VAL A 73 1.74 -5.02 9.96
N VAL A 74 2.71 -5.88 10.26
CA VAL A 74 3.97 -5.99 9.52
C VAL A 74 3.91 -7.23 8.64
N ILE A 75 4.22 -7.06 7.35
CA ILE A 75 4.15 -8.13 6.35
C ILE A 75 5.48 -8.15 5.60
N SER A 76 6.11 -9.31 5.45
CA SER A 76 7.21 -9.50 4.50
C SER A 76 6.70 -10.12 3.20
N ALA A 77 7.23 -9.67 2.07
CA ALA A 77 6.81 -10.16 0.75
C ALA A 77 7.94 -10.14 -0.28
N GLY A 78 7.97 -11.16 -1.13
CA GLY A 78 8.96 -11.29 -2.21
C GLY A 78 10.08 -12.26 -1.89
N GLY A 79 10.88 -12.58 -2.92
CA GLY A 79 12.05 -13.45 -2.75
C GLY A 79 13.26 -12.65 -2.32
N THR A 80 14.08 -13.19 -1.41
CA THR A 80 15.37 -12.61 -1.06
C THR A 80 16.45 -13.04 -2.07
N ARG A 81 17.57 -12.32 -2.09
CA ARG A 81 18.74 -12.58 -2.94
C ARG A 81 20.00 -12.58 -2.09
N GLU A 82 20.44 -13.76 -1.67
CA GLU A 82 21.62 -13.95 -0.83
C GLU A 82 22.89 -13.96 -1.70
N PRO A 83 23.77 -12.95 -1.59
CA PRO A 83 24.91 -12.80 -2.49
C PRO A 83 25.94 -13.91 -2.31
N LEU A 84 26.37 -14.52 -3.42
CA LEU A 84 27.53 -15.42 -3.47
C LEU A 84 28.79 -14.64 -3.87
N ASP A 85 28.62 -13.69 -4.79
CA ASP A 85 29.61 -12.75 -5.30
C ASP A 85 28.87 -11.52 -5.87
N PRO A 86 29.55 -10.51 -6.46
CA PRO A 86 28.90 -9.29 -6.95
C PRO A 86 27.83 -9.50 -8.04
N VAL A 87 27.77 -10.67 -8.69
CA VAL A 87 26.85 -10.96 -9.81
C VAL A 87 25.86 -12.06 -9.46
N ARG A 88 26.29 -13.11 -8.77
CA ARG A 88 25.48 -14.30 -8.46
C ARG A 88 24.90 -14.23 -7.05
N PHE A 89 23.68 -14.75 -6.91
CA PHE A 89 23.00 -14.87 -5.62
C PHE A 89 22.16 -16.15 -5.58
N LEU A 90 21.89 -16.63 -4.36
CA LEU A 90 20.85 -17.61 -4.09
C LEU A 90 19.53 -16.88 -3.82
N GLY A 91 18.46 -17.28 -4.48
CA GLY A 91 17.15 -16.66 -4.27
C GLY A 91 16.02 -17.66 -4.38
N ASN A 92 14.82 -17.19 -4.08
CA ASN A 92 13.59 -17.97 -4.25
C ASN A 92 12.64 -17.30 -5.25
N ARG A 93 11.72 -18.09 -5.81
CA ARG A 93 10.78 -17.64 -6.86
C ARG A 93 9.50 -17.01 -6.29
N SER A 94 9.56 -16.43 -5.09
CA SER A 94 8.40 -15.75 -4.53
C SER A 94 8.05 -14.52 -5.36
N SER A 95 6.83 -14.50 -5.90
CA SER A 95 6.30 -13.36 -6.64
C SER A 95 5.86 -12.19 -5.75
N GLY A 96 5.81 -12.38 -4.43
CA GLY A 96 5.29 -11.39 -3.47
C GLY A 96 3.78 -11.13 -3.52
N LYS A 97 3.06 -11.65 -4.52
CA LYS A 97 1.63 -11.35 -4.76
C LYS A 97 0.74 -11.59 -3.55
N GLN A 98 0.98 -12.66 -2.78
CA GLN A 98 0.21 -12.96 -1.59
C GLN A 98 0.43 -11.93 -0.48
N GLY A 99 1.68 -11.57 -0.19
CA GLY A 99 2.01 -10.56 0.81
C GLY A 99 1.43 -9.19 0.44
N TYR A 100 1.50 -8.81 -0.83
CA TYR A 100 0.86 -7.59 -1.34
C TYR A 100 -0.67 -7.62 -1.22
N ALA A 101 -1.30 -8.76 -1.47
CA ALA A 101 -2.74 -8.90 -1.29
C ALA A 101 -3.15 -8.79 0.20
N LEU A 102 -2.35 -9.36 1.11
CA LEU A 102 -2.53 -9.20 2.54
C LEU A 102 -2.36 -7.73 2.96
N ALA A 103 -1.32 -7.04 2.47
CA ALA A 103 -1.06 -5.64 2.77
C ALA A 103 -2.24 -4.75 2.36
N ARG A 104 -2.71 -4.87 1.11
CA ARG A 104 -3.90 -4.14 0.62
C ARG A 104 -5.15 -4.44 1.43
N THR A 105 -5.30 -5.67 1.91
CA THR A 105 -6.47 -6.06 2.70
C THR A 105 -6.40 -5.51 4.12
N ALA A 106 -5.22 -5.52 4.73
CA ALA A 106 -4.98 -4.96 6.05
C ALA A 106 -5.21 -3.44 6.06
N VAL A 107 -4.68 -2.71 5.06
CA VAL A 107 -4.97 -1.27 4.89
C VAL A 107 -6.47 -1.03 4.73
N ALA A 108 -7.14 -1.78 3.86
CA ALA A 108 -8.58 -1.62 3.64
C ALA A 108 -9.44 -1.89 4.90
N ARG A 109 -8.93 -2.69 5.85
CA ARG A 109 -9.55 -2.98 7.15
C ARG A 109 -9.07 -2.04 8.27
N GLY A 110 -8.35 -0.97 7.93
CA GLY A 110 -7.99 0.11 8.84
C GLY A 110 -6.68 -0.08 9.62
N ALA A 111 -5.88 -1.11 9.33
CA ALA A 111 -4.57 -1.25 9.95
C ALA A 111 -3.58 -0.19 9.44
N ARG A 112 -2.66 0.22 10.32
CA ARG A 112 -1.35 0.73 9.89
C ARG A 112 -0.56 -0.45 9.34
N VAL A 113 -0.01 -0.34 8.14
CA VAL A 113 0.70 -1.46 7.50
C VAL A 113 2.13 -1.07 7.19
N THR A 114 3.08 -1.91 7.59
CA THR A 114 4.46 -1.87 7.09
C THR A 114 4.72 -3.10 6.24
N LEU A 115 5.04 -2.90 4.97
CA LEU A 115 5.39 -3.95 4.03
C LEU A 115 6.90 -3.98 3.84
N ILE A 116 7.54 -5.05 4.30
CA ILE A 116 8.94 -5.36 4.02
C ILE A 116 8.99 -6.05 2.65
N GLU A 117 9.28 -5.28 1.61
CA GLU A 117 9.41 -5.75 0.24
C GLU A 117 10.84 -6.24 -0.04
N ALA A 118 10.98 -7.48 -0.46
CA ALA A 118 12.22 -8.00 -1.04
C ALA A 118 12.24 -7.75 -2.56
N ASN A 119 12.28 -8.80 -3.39
CA ASN A 119 12.34 -8.67 -4.85
C ASN A 119 11.00 -9.07 -5.48
N THR A 120 10.14 -8.09 -5.81
CA THR A 120 8.81 -8.36 -6.43
C THR A 120 8.52 -7.56 -7.69
N GLY A 121 8.97 -6.30 -7.75
CA GLY A 121 8.65 -5.38 -8.85
C GLY A 121 7.17 -4.99 -8.89
N LEU A 122 6.40 -5.25 -7.82
CA LEU A 122 5.00 -4.89 -7.71
C LEU A 122 4.85 -3.42 -7.26
N PRO A 123 3.81 -2.71 -7.73
CA PRO A 123 3.56 -1.34 -7.29
C PRO A 123 3.19 -1.30 -5.80
N ASP A 124 3.74 -0.31 -5.09
CA ASP A 124 3.54 -0.13 -3.65
C ASP A 124 2.05 -0.03 -3.32
N PRO A 125 1.53 -0.82 -2.35
CA PRO A 125 0.14 -0.73 -1.94
C PRO A 125 -0.16 0.67 -1.39
N ALA A 126 -1.21 1.31 -1.90
CA ALA A 126 -1.61 2.61 -1.39
C ALA A 126 -1.97 2.52 0.10
N GLY A 127 -1.46 3.46 0.90
CA GLY A 127 -1.67 3.50 2.35
C GLY A 127 -0.79 2.56 3.18
N ALA A 128 0.12 1.80 2.58
CA ALA A 128 1.15 1.04 3.31
C ALA A 128 2.50 1.76 3.30
N ASP A 129 3.26 1.64 4.41
CA ASP A 129 4.66 2.04 4.48
C ASP A 129 5.53 0.90 3.92
N VAL A 130 6.23 1.14 2.82
CA VAL A 130 7.05 0.10 2.17
C VAL A 130 8.53 0.27 2.52
N LEU A 131 9.12 -0.78 3.11
CA LEU A 131 10.54 -0.89 3.40
C LEU A 131 11.16 -1.92 2.47
N ARG A 132 12.18 -1.52 1.70
CA ARG A 132 12.83 -2.39 0.73
C ARG A 132 14.08 -3.05 1.30
N VAL A 133 14.19 -4.36 1.13
CA VAL A 133 15.33 -5.18 1.55
C VAL A 133 15.85 -6.03 0.38
N GLY A 134 17.12 -6.39 0.39
CA GLY A 134 17.72 -7.26 -0.63
C GLY A 134 17.85 -8.72 -0.17
N THR A 135 18.13 -8.90 1.12
CA THR A 135 18.51 -10.16 1.77
C THR A 135 17.62 -10.44 2.98
N ALA A 136 17.71 -11.65 3.53
CA ALA A 136 17.01 -11.99 4.77
C ALA A 136 17.62 -11.37 6.05
N VAL A 137 18.89 -10.97 6.01
CA VAL A 137 19.64 -10.45 7.18
C VAL A 137 19.37 -8.98 7.47
N GLN A 138 19.00 -8.20 6.45
CA GLN A 138 18.68 -6.77 6.56
C GLN A 138 17.34 -6.54 7.25
#